data_AF-A0A7V9KP02-F1
#
_entry.id   AF-A0A7V9KP02-F1
#
_cell.length_a   1.000
_cell.length_b   1.000
_cell.length_c   1.000
_cell.angle_alpha   90.00
_cell.angle_beta   90.00
_cell.angle_gamma   90.00
#
_symmetry.space_group_name_H-M   'P 1'
#
loop_
_entity.id
_entity.type
_entity.pdbx_description
1 polymer ?
#
loop_
_entity_poly.entity_id
_entity_poly.type
_entity_poly.pdbx_seq_one_letter_code
_entity_poly.pdbx_strand_id
1 'polypeptide(L)'
;MESETSYVFCVDSGGYQESLEVCKVYAVVPDELAAARQYIRVIDETGEDYLYPAKFFVHIEVPPEAARLLPAGPTPRNSRPR
;
A
#
# COMPACT_ATOMS: atom_id res chain seq x y z
N MET A 1 -17.94 5.59 7.81
CA MET A 1 -16.86 4.94 8.57
C MET A 1 -15.65 5.06 7.70
N GLU A 2 -14.76 5.99 8.05
CA GLU A 2 -13.50 6.20 7.32
C GLU A 2 -12.69 4.91 7.43
N SER A 3 -12.52 4.21 6.32
CA SER A 3 -11.60 3.07 6.26
C SER A 3 -10.21 3.63 6.50
N GLU A 4 -9.64 3.32 7.65
CA GLU A 4 -8.29 3.73 8.06
C GLU A 4 -7.29 3.17 7.04
N THR A 5 -6.94 4.01 6.06
CA THR A 5 -6.04 3.63 4.96
C THR A 5 -4.63 3.87 5.45
N SER A 6 -3.88 2.79 5.60
CA SER A 6 -2.47 2.85 5.97
C SER A 6 -1.63 3.19 4.75
N TYR A 7 -0.59 4.00 4.96
CA TYR A 7 0.33 4.40 3.91
C TYR A 7 1.76 4.02 4.28
N VAL A 8 2.55 3.76 3.25
CA VAL A 8 3.98 3.46 3.38
C VAL A 8 4.80 4.28 2.41
N PHE A 9 6.00 4.63 2.82
CA PHE A 9 7.00 5.29 2.00
C PHE A 9 8.05 4.28 1.56
N CYS A 10 8.29 4.21 0.26
CA CYS A 10 9.31 3.34 -0.32
C CYS A 10 10.70 3.93 -0.08
N VAL A 11 11.56 3.19 0.63
CA VAL A 11 12.94 3.58 0.94
C VAL A 11 13.98 2.82 0.13
N ASP A 12 13.60 1.67 -0.43
CA ASP A 12 14.47 0.84 -1.26
C ASP A 12 13.61 0.10 -2.28
N SER A 13 13.99 0.11 -3.56
CA SER A 13 13.24 -0.61 -4.59
C SER A 13 13.67 -2.07 -4.71
N GLY A 14 14.72 -2.53 -4.01
CA GLY A 14 15.17 -3.92 -4.04
C GLY A 14 15.61 -4.45 -5.40
N GLY A 15 15.87 -3.56 -6.36
CA GLY A 15 16.11 -3.91 -7.77
C GLY A 15 14.86 -3.90 -8.66
N TYR A 16 13.67 -3.61 -8.12
CA TYR A 16 12.41 -3.49 -8.85
C TYR A 16 12.16 -2.06 -9.36
N GLN A 17 13.14 -1.44 -10.02
CA GLN A 17 13.05 -0.03 -10.43
C GLN A 17 11.91 0.25 -11.44
N GLU A 18 11.43 -0.79 -12.14
CA GLU A 18 10.31 -0.68 -13.09
C GLU A 18 8.93 -0.73 -12.42
N SER A 19 8.87 -1.10 -11.13
CA SER A 19 7.61 -1.27 -10.40
C SER A 19 7.57 -0.52 -9.06
N LEU A 20 8.74 -0.19 -8.50
CA LEU A 20 8.89 0.56 -7.27
C LEU A 20 9.74 1.80 -7.50
N GLU A 21 9.14 2.94 -7.19
CA GLU A 21 9.80 4.23 -7.18
C GLU A 21 10.21 4.56 -5.74
N VAL A 22 11.52 4.72 -5.55
CA VAL A 22 12.08 5.15 -4.26
C VAL A 22 11.60 6.57 -3.96
N CYS A 23 11.30 6.84 -2.69
CA CYS A 23 10.71 8.07 -2.21
C CYS A 23 9.26 8.35 -2.64
N LYS A 24 8.54 7.33 -3.13
CA LYS A 24 7.10 7.41 -3.39
C LYS A 24 6.30 6.86 -2.20
N VAL A 25 5.10 7.41 -2.00
CA VAL A 25 4.13 6.94 -1.01
C VAL A 25 3.12 6.01 -1.68
N TYR A 26 2.87 4.87 -1.06
CA TYR A 26 1.93 3.86 -1.53
C TYR A 26 0.86 3.59 -0.47
N ALA A 27 -0.36 3.25 -0.91
CA ALA A 27 -1.41 2.80 0.00
C ALA A 27 -1.25 1.30 0.28
N VAL A 28 -1.51 0.90 1.52
CA VAL A 28 -1.40 -0.49 1.98
C VAL A 28 -2.74 -1.18 1.92
N VAL A 29 -2.73 -2.41 1.43
CA VAL A 29 -3.86 -3.33 1.53
C VAL A 29 -3.63 -4.26 2.73
N PRO A 30 -4.56 -4.34 3.69
CA PRO A 30 -4.42 -5.27 4.81
C PRO A 30 -4.42 -6.71 4.29
N ASP A 31 -3.32 -7.41 4.55
CA ASP A 31 -3.11 -8.80 4.17
C ASP A 31 -2.31 -9.51 5.28
N GLU A 32 -3.03 -10.22 6.15
CA GLU A 32 -2.44 -10.92 7.30
C GLU A 32 -1.47 -12.03 6.88
N LEU A 33 -1.72 -12.67 5.73
CA LEU A 33 -0.88 -13.74 5.23
C LEU A 33 0.46 -13.21 4.71
N ALA A 34 0.42 -12.06 4.02
CA ALA A 34 1.61 -11.33 3.61
C ALA A 34 2.41 -10.85 4.82
N ALA A 35 1.74 -10.22 5.78
CA ALA A 35 2.37 -9.69 6.99
C ALA A 35 3.09 -10.81 7.78
N ALA A 36 2.45 -11.98 7.92
CA ALA A 36 3.05 -13.16 8.56
C ALA A 36 4.35 -13.62 7.88
N ARG A 37 4.54 -13.32 6.60
CA ARG A 37 5.73 -13.65 5.81
C ARG A 37 6.71 -12.49 5.66
N GLN A 38 6.50 -11.38 6.37
CA GLN A 38 7.29 -10.14 6.23
C GLN A 38 7.16 -9.49 4.84
N TYR A 39 5.99 -9.63 4.23
CA TYR A 39 5.61 -8.94 3.00
C TYR A 39 4.51 -7.92 3.28
N ILE A 40 4.41 -6.94 2.39
CA ILE A 40 3.38 -5.92 2.38
C ILE A 40 2.74 -5.86 1.01
N ARG A 41 1.41 -5.72 0.99
CA ARG A 41 0.63 -5.53 -0.23
C ARG A 41 0.35 -4.04 -0.39
N VAL A 42 0.82 -3.45 -1.48
CA VAL A 42 0.70 -2.02 -1.77
C VAL A 42 -0.02 -1.78 -3.08
N ILE A 43 -0.70 -0.65 -3.20
CA ILE A 43 -1.34 -0.19 -4.43
C ILE A 43 -0.49 0.86 -5.11
N ASP A 44 -0.20 0.65 -6.39
CA ASP A 44 0.47 1.63 -7.25
C ASP A 44 -0.54 2.54 -8.00
N GLU A 45 -0.07 3.48 -8.81
CA GLU A 45 -0.89 4.48 -9.51
C GLU A 45 -1.94 3.89 -10.47
N THR A 46 -1.73 2.65 -10.92
CA THR A 46 -2.70 1.93 -11.76
C THR A 46 -3.90 1.41 -10.97
N GLY A 47 -3.83 1.41 -9.64
CA GLY A 47 -4.82 0.79 -8.76
C GLY A 47 -4.64 -0.72 -8.59
N GLU A 48 -3.56 -1.28 -9.13
CA GLU A 48 -3.21 -2.70 -8.97
C GLU A 48 -2.48 -2.95 -7.65
N ASP A 49 -2.77 -4.09 -7.02
CA ASP A 49 -2.11 -4.51 -5.80
C ASP A 49 -0.89 -5.40 -6.09
N TYR A 50 0.25 -5.01 -5.51
CA TYR A 50 1.52 -5.72 -5.64
C TYR A 50 2.08 -6.12 -4.28
N LEU A 51 2.80 -7.23 -4.25
CA LEU A 51 3.38 -7.78 -3.02
C LEU A 51 4.90 -7.63 -3.02
N TYR A 52 5.42 -6.99 -1.98
CA TYR A 52 6.84 -6.75 -1.82
C TYR A 52 7.32 -7.05 -0.39
N PRO A 53 8.61 -7.34 -0.19
CA PRO A 53 9.19 -7.43 1.14
C PRO A 53 8.94 -6.16 1.95
N ALA A 54 8.41 -6.28 3.16
CA ALA A 54 8.08 -5.14 4.01
C ALA A 54 9.29 -4.25 4.33
N LYS A 55 10.51 -4.81 4.30
CA LYS A 55 11.78 -4.08 4.52
C LYS A 55 12.06 -2.94 3.55
N PHE A 56 11.40 -2.91 2.39
CA PHE A 56 11.52 -1.86 1.38
C PHE A 56 10.74 -0.60 1.73
N PHE A 57 9.91 -0.67 2.78
CA PHE A 57 8.93 0.34 3.11
C PHE A 57 9.01 0.73 4.58
N VAL A 58 8.62 1.98 4.85
CA VAL A 58 8.40 2.48 6.21
C VAL A 58 6.97 2.98 6.32
N HIS A 59 6.28 2.62 7.40
CA HIS A 59 4.95 3.16 7.67
C HIS A 59 5.03 4.65 7.98
N ILE A 60 4.10 5.41 7.39
CA ILE A 60 3.99 6.84 7.61
C ILE A 60 2.54 7.23 7.90
N GLU A 61 2.38 8.24 8.74
CA GLU A 61 1.10 8.90 8.91
C GLU A 61 0.98 9.99 7.85
N VAL A 62 -0.06 9.89 7.02
CA VAL A 62 -0.33 10.90 5.99
C VAL A 62 -1.46 11.80 6.48
N PRO A 63 -1.26 13.13 6.51
CA PRO A 63 -2.34 14.04 6.89
C PRO A 63 -3.51 13.93 5.91
N PRO A 64 -4.75 14.13 6.38
CA PRO A 64 -5.96 13.90 5.58
C PRO A 64 -6.01 14.74 4.29
N GLU A 65 -5.34 15.90 4.26
CA GLU A 65 -5.24 16.74 3.07
C GLU A 65 -4.39 16.08 1.97
N ALA A 66 -3.28 15.45 2.34
CA ALA A 66 -2.41 14.73 1.41
C ALA A 66 -3.00 13.36 1.03
N ALA A 67 -3.68 12.68 1.94
CA ALA A 67 -4.31 11.38 1.69
C ALA A 67 -5.31 11.42 0.51
N ARG A 68 -5.97 12.56 0.30
CA ARG A 68 -6.90 12.79 -0.83
C ARG A 68 -6.22 12.81 -2.21
N LEU A 69 -4.91 13.05 -2.25
CA LEU A 69 -4.12 13.11 -3.47
C LEU A 69 -3.40 11.79 -3.77
N LEU A 70 -3.33 10.89 -2.79
CA LEU A 70 -2.70 9.59 -2.92
C LEU A 70 -3.71 8.56 -3.45
N PRO A 71 -3.24 7.52 -4.15
CA PRO A 71 -4.11 6.42 -4.55
C PRO A 71 -4.81 5.84 -3.32
N ALA A 72 -6.13 5.74 -3.37
CA ALA A 72 -6.88 5.10 -2.31
C ALA A 72 -6.61 3.59 -2.34
N GLY A 73 -6.42 2.98 -1.17
CA GLY A 73 -6.48 1.53 -1.04
C GLY A 73 -7.81 1.00 -1.60
N PRO A 74 -7.90 -0.28 -1.97
CA PRO A 74 -9.13 -0.80 -2.53
C PRO A 74 -10.17 -0.73 -1.42
N THR A 75 -11.25 0.02 -1.66
CA THR A 75 -12.42 0.00 -0.76
C THR A 75 -12.76 -1.47 -0.51
N PRO A 76 -12.95 -1.93 0.75
CA PRO A 76 -13.31 -3.31 1.02
C PRO A 76 -14.52 -3.63 0.14
N ARG A 77 -14.32 -4.50 -0.86
CA ARG A 77 -15.35 -4.87 -1.82
C ARG A 77 -16.35 -5.70 -1.04
N ASN A 78 -17.37 -5.02 -0.52
CA ASN A 78 -18.45 -5.59 0.27
C ASN A 78 -18.89 -6.90 -0.40
N SER A 79 -18.66 -8.02 0.30
CA SER A 79 -18.95 -9.37 -0.17
C SER A 79 -20.39 -9.43 -0.66
N ARG A 80 -20.60 -9.57 -1.96
CA ARG A 80 -21.93 -9.86 -2.51
C ARG A 80 -22.36 -11.22 -1.93
N PRO A 81 -23.50 -11.34 -1.23
CA PRO A 81 -24.01 -12.64 -0.84
C PRO A 81 -24.37 -13.42 -2.12
N ARG A 82 -24.09 -14.73 -2.09
CA ARG A 82 -24.41 -15.70 -3.13
C ARG A 82 -25.90 -15.76 -3.43
#